data_AF-A0A949VWU1-F1
#
_entry.id   AF-A0A949VWU1-F1
#
_cell.length_a   1.000
_cell.length_b   1.000
_cell.length_c   1.000
_cell.angle_alpha   90.00
_cell.angle_beta   90.00
_cell.angle_gamma   90.00
#
_symmetry.space_group_name_H-M   'P 1'
#
loop_
_entity.id
_entity.type
_entity.pdbx_description
1 polymer ?
#
loop_
_entity_poly.entity_id
_entity_poly.type
_entity_poly.pdbx_seq_one_letter_code
_entity_poly.pdbx_strand_id
1 'polypeptide(L)'
;MFSFLLENYFKGAKILEIGGGDSRLLEYFKNECECWNLDKLEGLGNGPKELSEKKYRIVLDYIGNHNTELPENYFDFVFSISALEHVQLGDESIYENILSDINRILKKGGYSVHCMDHATDLHLEEIEIAWTNPLLQYFFEKEKMINNFIPLKVAEEDPELFVVPEEYYNNFWLPVTNVTYENFGKPFSYNFLWKKF
;
A
#
# COMPACT_ATOMS: atom_id res chain seq x y z
N MET A 1 3.88 -9.13 -4.12
CA MET A 1 2.76 -9.25 -3.15
C MET A 1 1.75 -10.33 -3.53
N PHE A 2 1.12 -10.33 -4.71
CA PHE A 2 0.08 -11.33 -5.04
C PHE A 2 0.55 -12.79 -4.86
N SER A 3 1.73 -13.15 -5.37
CA SER A 3 2.32 -14.48 -5.15
C SER A 3 2.53 -14.80 -3.67
N PHE A 4 2.95 -13.81 -2.87
CA PHE A 4 3.11 -13.99 -1.43
C PHE A 4 1.77 -14.33 -0.77
N LEU A 5 0.68 -13.62 -1.10
CA LEU A 5 -0.65 -13.95 -0.58
C LEU A 5 -1.08 -15.34 -1.04
N LEU A 6 -0.92 -15.69 -2.32
CA LEU A 6 -1.26 -17.01 -2.84
C LEU A 6 -0.52 -18.16 -2.14
N GLU A 7 0.75 -17.96 -1.82
CA GLU A 7 1.59 -19.00 -1.19
C GLU A 7 1.35 -19.14 0.31
N ASN A 8 0.75 -18.13 0.95
CA ASN A 8 0.62 -18.08 2.42
C ASN A 8 -0.83 -18.07 2.91
N TYR A 9 -1.82 -17.77 2.07
CA TYR A 9 -3.22 -17.78 2.49
C TYR A 9 -3.72 -19.19 2.80
N PHE A 10 -4.84 -19.25 3.50
CA PHE A 10 -5.57 -20.48 3.76
C PHE A 10 -7.06 -20.20 3.66
N LYS A 11 -7.84 -21.25 3.34
CA LYS A 11 -9.30 -21.13 3.27
C LYS A 11 -9.87 -20.68 4.62
N GLY A 12 -10.70 -19.65 4.59
CA GLY A 12 -11.30 -19.01 5.76
C GLY A 12 -10.42 -17.91 6.38
N ALA A 13 -9.27 -17.59 5.79
CA ALA A 13 -8.44 -16.46 6.23
C ALA A 13 -9.23 -15.14 6.17
N LYS A 14 -8.92 -14.26 7.12
CA LYS A 14 -9.47 -12.89 7.20
C LYS A 14 -8.48 -11.93 6.58
N ILE A 15 -8.88 -11.30 5.49
CA ILE A 15 -8.02 -10.46 4.66
C ILE A 15 -8.60 -9.05 4.63
N LEU A 16 -7.80 -8.06 4.99
CA LEU A 16 -8.11 -6.64 4.83
C LEU A 16 -7.20 -6.02 3.77
N GLU A 17 -7.80 -5.27 2.84
CA GLU A 17 -7.07 -4.33 2.01
C GLU A 17 -7.32 -2.90 2.48
N ILE A 18 -6.24 -2.10 2.56
CA ILE A 18 -6.27 -0.66 2.84
C ILE A 18 -6.18 0.08 1.52
N GLY A 19 -7.10 1.03 1.29
CA GLY A 19 -7.20 1.80 0.04
C GLY A 19 -7.56 0.93 -1.16
N GLY A 20 -8.36 -0.12 -0.95
CA GLY A 20 -8.57 -1.14 -1.96
C GLY A 20 -9.50 -0.75 -3.11
N GLY A 21 -10.29 0.32 -2.97
CA GLY A 21 -11.26 0.76 -3.97
C GLY A 21 -12.05 -0.41 -4.61
N ASP A 22 -11.97 -0.51 -5.94
CA ASP A 22 -12.47 -1.67 -6.69
C ASP A 22 -11.39 -2.77 -6.74
N SER A 23 -11.26 -3.49 -5.62
CA SER A 23 -10.18 -4.44 -5.41
C SER A 23 -10.28 -5.69 -6.30
N ARG A 24 -9.24 -5.89 -7.10
CA ARG A 24 -9.03 -7.12 -7.90
C ARG A 24 -8.61 -8.30 -7.03
N LEU A 25 -7.90 -8.07 -5.94
CA LEU A 25 -7.39 -9.14 -5.09
C LEU A 25 -8.45 -9.67 -4.14
N LEU A 26 -9.21 -8.78 -3.50
CA LEU A 26 -10.34 -9.22 -2.68
C LEU A 26 -11.38 -9.94 -3.53
N GLU A 27 -11.60 -9.49 -4.77
CA GLU A 27 -12.47 -10.16 -5.73
C GLU A 27 -12.02 -11.60 -6.03
N TYR A 28 -10.69 -11.82 -6.14
CA TYR A 28 -10.11 -13.16 -6.32
C TYR A 28 -10.33 -14.05 -5.09
N PHE A 29 -10.09 -13.54 -3.88
CA PHE A 29 -10.13 -14.34 -2.65
C PHE A 29 -11.53 -14.51 -2.02
N LYS A 30 -12.54 -13.73 -2.41
CA LYS A 30 -13.84 -13.63 -1.73
C LYS A 30 -14.63 -14.94 -1.55
N ASN A 31 -14.39 -15.95 -2.39
CA ASN A 31 -15.10 -17.23 -2.31
C ASN A 31 -14.46 -18.20 -1.30
N GLU A 32 -13.21 -17.93 -0.91
CA GLU A 32 -12.45 -18.79 0.00
C GLU A 32 -12.10 -18.09 1.30
N CYS A 33 -12.05 -16.76 1.31
CA CYS A 33 -11.63 -15.94 2.43
C CYS A 33 -12.74 -14.98 2.86
N GLU A 34 -12.64 -14.51 4.10
CA GLU A 34 -13.42 -13.37 4.57
C GLU A 34 -12.67 -12.09 4.21
N CYS A 35 -13.17 -11.38 3.19
CA CYS A 35 -12.53 -10.20 2.61
C CYS A 35 -13.17 -8.90 3.12
N TRP A 36 -12.32 -7.94 3.47
CA TRP A 36 -12.69 -6.60 3.90
C TRP A 36 -11.86 -5.58 3.11
N ASN A 37 -12.48 -4.45 2.80
CA ASN A 37 -11.85 -3.28 2.20
C ASN A 37 -12.02 -2.09 3.14
N LEU A 38 -10.94 -1.40 3.46
CA LEU A 38 -10.94 -0.13 4.18
C LEU A 38 -10.59 0.98 3.19
N ASP A 39 -11.60 1.73 2.76
CA ASP A 39 -11.43 2.81 1.80
C ASP A 39 -12.54 3.83 1.99
N LYS A 40 -12.18 5.11 2.04
CA LYS A 40 -13.13 6.21 2.20
C LYS A 40 -13.91 6.53 0.93
N LEU A 41 -13.47 6.03 -0.23
CA LEU A 41 -14.07 6.22 -1.55
C LEU A 41 -14.25 7.69 -1.92
N GLU A 42 -13.23 8.52 -1.66
CA GLU A 42 -13.26 9.94 -2.01
C GLU A 42 -12.60 10.26 -3.37
N GLY A 43 -12.04 9.25 -4.03
CA GLY A 43 -11.37 9.37 -5.31
C GLY A 43 -9.91 9.83 -5.25
N LEU A 44 -9.28 9.72 -4.08
CA LEU A 44 -7.85 9.96 -3.91
C LEU A 44 -7.04 8.98 -4.78
N GLY A 45 -5.94 9.44 -5.39
CA GLY A 45 -5.09 8.58 -6.23
C GLY A 45 -5.76 8.03 -7.50
N ASN A 46 -6.79 8.72 -8.04
CA ASN A 46 -7.68 8.21 -9.09
C ASN A 46 -8.54 7.02 -8.65
N GLY A 47 -8.73 6.85 -7.35
CA GLY A 47 -9.62 5.84 -6.79
C GLY A 47 -11.09 6.03 -7.17
N PRO A 48 -11.93 5.02 -6.97
CA PRO A 48 -13.36 5.14 -7.18
C PRO A 48 -14.03 5.98 -6.09
N LYS A 49 -15.15 6.63 -6.44
CA LYS A 49 -16.08 7.24 -5.46
C LYS A 49 -17.26 6.36 -5.11
N GLU A 50 -17.50 5.35 -5.93
CA GLU A 50 -18.57 4.38 -5.79
C GLU A 50 -18.03 3.03 -6.25
N LEU A 51 -18.48 1.96 -5.60
CA LEU A 51 -18.09 0.60 -5.95
C LEU A 51 -19.24 -0.12 -6.65
N SER A 52 -18.89 -0.96 -7.61
CA SER A 52 -19.82 -1.98 -8.12
C SER A 52 -20.23 -2.94 -7.00
N GLU A 53 -21.37 -3.62 -7.12
CA GLU A 53 -21.87 -4.53 -6.06
C GLU A 53 -20.80 -5.57 -5.67
N LYS A 54 -20.33 -5.54 -4.40
CA LYS A 54 -19.25 -6.39 -3.90
C LYS A 54 -19.76 -7.45 -2.94
N LYS A 55 -19.09 -8.61 -2.92
CA LYS A 55 -19.34 -9.69 -1.93
C LYS A 55 -18.34 -9.66 -0.76
N TYR A 56 -17.66 -8.54 -0.56
CA TYR A 56 -16.75 -8.33 0.56
C TYR A 56 -17.21 -7.10 1.35
N ARG A 57 -16.85 -7.03 2.63
CA ARG A 57 -17.24 -5.93 3.51
C ARG A 57 -16.44 -4.68 3.15
N ILE A 58 -17.08 -3.52 3.18
CA ILE A 58 -16.42 -2.22 3.01
C ILE A 58 -16.58 -1.43 4.31
N VAL A 59 -15.49 -0.86 4.80
CA VAL A 59 -15.44 0.09 5.92
C VAL A 59 -15.00 1.43 5.35
N LEU A 60 -15.83 2.46 5.48
CA LEU A 60 -15.61 3.78 4.89
C LEU A 60 -14.79 4.66 5.84
N ASP A 61 -13.49 4.42 5.90
CA ASP A 61 -12.59 5.19 6.75
C ASP A 61 -11.13 5.11 6.28
N TYR A 62 -10.23 5.81 6.98
CA TYR A 62 -8.78 5.70 6.84
C TYR A 62 -8.19 4.76 7.90
N ILE A 63 -7.13 4.06 7.50
CA ILE A 63 -6.27 3.39 8.47
C ILE A 63 -5.59 4.45 9.37
N GLY A 64 -5.49 4.18 10.66
CA GLY A 64 -4.97 5.14 11.65
C GLY A 64 -6.03 6.00 12.31
N ASN A 65 -7.29 5.92 11.88
CA ASN A 65 -8.42 6.52 12.62
C ASN A 65 -8.94 5.60 13.75
N HIS A 66 -8.38 4.40 13.89
CA HIS A 66 -8.77 3.40 14.88
C HIS A 66 -10.27 3.07 14.85
N ASN A 67 -10.82 2.95 13.64
CA ASN A 67 -12.24 2.65 13.44
C ASN A 67 -12.63 1.35 14.17
N THR A 68 -13.68 1.43 14.98
CA THR A 68 -14.14 0.32 15.84
C THR A 68 -14.90 -0.76 15.08
N GLU A 69 -15.28 -0.52 13.83
CA GLU A 69 -15.77 -1.57 12.92
C GLU A 69 -14.67 -2.58 12.58
N LEU A 70 -13.39 -2.18 12.65
CA LEU A 70 -12.25 -3.06 12.48
C LEU A 70 -11.91 -3.71 13.84
N PRO A 71 -12.24 -4.99 14.04
CA PRO A 71 -11.94 -5.68 15.29
C PRO A 71 -10.43 -5.85 15.51
N GLU A 72 -10.03 -5.83 16.78
CA GLU A 72 -8.65 -6.12 17.18
C GLU A 72 -8.31 -7.60 16.96
N ASN A 73 -7.04 -7.89 16.68
CA ASN A 73 -6.51 -9.25 16.57
C ASN A 73 -7.37 -10.16 15.67
N TYR A 74 -7.79 -9.64 14.52
CA TYR A 74 -8.78 -10.29 13.67
C TYR A 74 -8.25 -10.75 12.32
N PHE A 75 -7.45 -9.91 11.66
CA PHE A 75 -6.99 -10.19 10.30
C PHE A 75 -5.75 -11.07 10.32
N ASP A 76 -5.77 -12.08 9.44
CA ASP A 76 -4.62 -12.94 9.16
C ASP A 76 -3.68 -12.25 8.17
N PHE A 77 -4.25 -11.43 7.27
CA PHE A 77 -3.52 -10.62 6.31
C PHE A 77 -4.08 -9.20 6.26
N VAL A 78 -3.20 -8.20 6.34
CA VAL A 78 -3.50 -6.80 6.02
C VAL A 78 -2.58 -6.39 4.88
N PHE A 79 -3.11 -5.80 3.82
CA PHE A 79 -2.27 -5.37 2.70
C PHE A 79 -2.73 -4.06 2.10
N SER A 80 -1.86 -3.44 1.29
CA SER A 80 -2.23 -2.31 0.45
C SER A 80 -1.45 -2.33 -0.86
N ILE A 81 -2.04 -1.75 -1.90
CA ILE A 81 -1.40 -1.50 -3.19
C ILE A 81 -1.64 -0.04 -3.53
N SER A 82 -0.57 0.71 -3.72
CA SER A 82 -0.63 2.10 -4.16
C SER A 82 -1.62 2.96 -3.36
N ALA A 83 -1.49 2.94 -2.03
CA ALA A 83 -2.41 3.63 -1.11
C ALA A 83 -1.69 4.42 -0.03
N LEU A 84 -0.68 3.81 0.62
CA LEU A 84 0.01 4.41 1.76
C LEU A 84 0.94 5.57 1.37
N GLU A 85 1.29 5.73 0.10
CA GLU A 85 2.01 6.89 -0.43
C GLU A 85 1.20 8.19 -0.37
N HIS A 86 -0.14 8.09 -0.33
CA HIS A 86 -1.02 9.25 -0.31
C HIS A 86 -1.29 9.81 1.09
N VAL A 87 -0.65 9.25 2.12
CA VAL A 87 -0.80 9.77 3.49
C VAL A 87 -0.16 11.15 3.62
N GLN A 88 -0.75 12.00 4.46
CA GLN A 88 -0.26 13.35 4.68
C GLN A 88 1.20 13.36 5.15
N LEU A 89 1.99 14.27 4.58
CA LEU A 89 3.41 14.42 4.90
C LEU A 89 3.62 15.32 6.13
N GLY A 90 4.69 15.05 6.87
CA GLY A 90 5.24 15.98 7.86
C GLY A 90 4.68 15.88 9.28
N ASP A 91 3.87 14.86 9.58
CA ASP A 91 3.38 14.58 10.94
C ASP A 91 3.59 13.11 11.31
N GLU A 92 4.60 12.84 12.14
CA GLU A 92 4.92 11.50 12.62
C GLU A 92 3.78 10.85 13.41
N SER A 93 2.89 11.63 14.03
CA SER A 93 1.75 11.07 14.77
C SER A 93 0.78 10.35 13.85
N ILE A 94 0.67 10.77 12.59
CA ILE A 94 -0.11 10.06 11.57
C ILE A 94 0.53 8.70 11.29
N TYR A 95 1.85 8.64 11.16
CA TYR A 95 2.58 7.40 10.87
C TYR A 95 2.48 6.42 12.04
N GLU A 96 2.58 6.93 13.27
CA GLU A 96 2.36 6.15 14.49
C GLU A 96 0.93 5.59 14.54
N ASN A 97 -0.07 6.42 14.24
CA ASN A 97 -1.46 6.01 14.23
C ASN A 97 -1.72 4.90 13.19
N ILE A 98 -1.21 5.06 11.97
CA ILE A 98 -1.33 4.03 10.91
C ILE A 98 -0.67 2.73 11.36
N LEU A 99 0.59 2.78 11.83
CA LEU A 99 1.32 1.58 12.24
C LEU A 99 0.64 0.88 13.42
N SER A 100 0.25 1.63 14.44
CA SER A 100 -0.42 1.10 15.62
C SER A 100 -1.79 0.50 15.28
N ASP A 101 -2.52 1.09 14.34
CA ASP A 101 -3.84 0.59 13.92
C ASP A 101 -3.72 -0.71 13.11
N ILE A 102 -2.78 -0.80 12.16
CA ILE A 102 -2.47 -2.05 11.45
C ILE A 102 -2.10 -3.14 12.45
N ASN A 103 -1.24 -2.82 13.41
CA ASN A 103 -0.85 -3.77 14.45
C ASN A 103 -1.98 -4.14 15.39
N ARG A 104 -2.89 -3.22 15.72
CA ARG A 104 -4.08 -3.49 16.54
C ARG A 104 -4.97 -4.54 15.88
N ILE A 105 -5.26 -4.39 14.59
CA ILE A 105 -6.21 -5.25 13.86
C ILE A 105 -5.61 -6.58 13.41
N LEU A 106 -4.28 -6.67 13.26
CA LEU A 106 -3.59 -7.91 12.95
C LEU A 106 -3.67 -8.91 14.11
N LYS A 107 -3.95 -10.17 13.79
CA LYS A 107 -3.73 -11.30 14.70
C LYS A 107 -2.26 -11.46 15.02
N LYS A 108 -1.95 -12.04 16.18
CA LYS A 108 -0.63 -12.61 16.43
C LYS A 108 -0.30 -13.64 15.36
N GLY A 109 0.84 -13.48 14.71
CA GLY A 109 1.27 -14.28 13.58
C GLY A 109 0.66 -13.88 12.23
N GLY A 110 -0.19 -12.86 12.18
CA GLY A 110 -0.71 -12.30 10.94
C GLY A 110 0.35 -11.50 10.19
N TYR A 111 0.22 -11.41 8.88
CA TYR A 111 1.13 -10.68 8.00
C TYR A 111 0.56 -9.34 7.59
N SER A 112 1.43 -8.33 7.56
CA SER A 112 1.17 -7.11 6.84
C SER A 112 2.12 -7.01 5.64
N VAL A 113 1.56 -6.64 4.47
CA VAL A 113 2.29 -6.61 3.18
C VAL A 113 1.85 -5.40 2.38
N HIS A 114 2.77 -4.51 2.04
CA HIS A 114 2.41 -3.25 1.40
C HIS A 114 3.31 -2.97 0.20
N CYS A 115 2.68 -2.44 -0.84
CA CYS A 115 3.32 -1.97 -2.08
C CYS A 115 3.08 -0.47 -2.20
N MET A 116 4.14 0.34 -2.15
CA MET A 116 4.06 1.80 -2.30
C MET A 116 4.79 2.23 -3.56
N ASP A 117 4.17 3.07 -4.38
CA ASP A 117 4.80 3.60 -5.56
C ASP A 117 5.89 4.62 -5.18
N HIS A 118 7.06 4.43 -5.77
CA HIS A 118 8.23 5.29 -5.61
C HIS A 118 8.83 5.61 -6.97
N ALA A 119 9.58 6.71 -7.04
CA ALA A 119 10.39 7.04 -8.20
C ALA A 119 11.85 7.28 -7.77
N THR A 120 12.77 6.86 -8.62
CA THR A 120 14.21 6.93 -8.34
C THR A 120 14.77 8.34 -8.37
N ASP A 121 14.21 9.23 -9.19
CA ASP A 121 14.78 10.56 -9.42
C ASP A 121 13.67 11.59 -9.44
N LEU A 122 13.46 12.23 -8.30
CA LEU A 122 12.55 13.37 -8.20
C LEU A 122 13.37 14.64 -8.37
N HIS A 123 13.59 15.08 -9.61
CA HIS A 123 13.99 16.46 -9.92
C HIS A 123 12.82 17.44 -9.74
N LEU A 124 11.92 17.16 -8.80
CA LEU A 124 10.59 17.72 -8.73
C LEU A 124 10.36 18.31 -7.34
N GLU A 125 11.01 19.44 -7.07
CA GLU A 125 10.69 20.28 -5.91
C GLU A 125 9.25 20.84 -5.98
N GLU A 126 8.58 20.75 -7.14
CA GLU A 126 7.30 21.42 -7.42
C GLU A 126 6.08 20.50 -7.61
N ILE A 127 6.22 19.16 -7.51
CA ILE A 127 5.07 18.25 -7.59
C ILE A 127 4.63 17.87 -6.18
N GLU A 128 3.45 18.34 -5.78
CA GLU A 128 2.74 17.99 -4.53
C GLU A 128 2.42 16.48 -4.37
N ILE A 129 2.94 15.61 -5.23
CA ILE A 129 2.67 14.17 -5.21
C ILE A 129 3.91 13.45 -4.68
N ALA A 130 3.76 12.95 -3.47
CA ALA A 130 4.75 12.25 -2.66
C ALA A 130 5.17 10.91 -3.27
N TRP A 131 6.20 10.87 -4.12
CA TRP A 131 6.79 9.60 -4.57
C TRP A 131 7.98 9.15 -3.71
N THR A 132 8.22 9.88 -2.61
CA THR A 132 9.03 9.44 -1.47
C THR A 132 8.26 9.79 -0.20
N ASN A 133 7.58 8.82 0.40
CA ASN A 133 6.82 9.04 1.62
C ASN A 133 7.65 8.60 2.85
N PRO A 134 7.93 9.49 3.82
CA PRO A 134 8.71 9.17 5.00
C PRO A 134 8.05 8.12 5.90
N LEU A 135 6.76 7.81 5.70
CA LEU A 135 6.07 6.67 6.32
C LEU A 135 6.87 5.37 6.15
N LEU A 136 7.46 5.15 4.96
CA LEU A 136 8.24 3.95 4.68
C LEU A 136 9.42 3.82 5.65
N GLN A 137 10.24 4.87 5.74
CA GLN A 137 11.39 4.89 6.63
C GLN A 137 10.95 4.75 8.09
N TYR A 138 9.90 5.48 8.49
CA TYR A 138 9.34 5.38 9.84
C TYR A 138 8.95 3.93 10.18
N PHE A 139 8.29 3.23 9.25
CA PHE A 139 7.88 1.84 9.45
C PHE A 139 9.09 0.92 9.66
N PHE A 140 10.14 1.04 8.85
CA PHE A 140 11.37 0.26 9.03
C PHE A 140 12.11 0.56 10.34
N GLU A 141 11.98 1.77 10.88
CA GLU A 141 12.60 2.15 12.15
C GLU A 141 11.80 1.66 13.37
N LYS A 142 10.48 1.54 13.25
CA LYS A 142 9.58 1.25 14.39
C LYS A 142 9.05 -0.17 14.42
N GLU A 143 9.05 -0.88 13.30
CA GLU A 143 8.51 -2.24 13.20
C GLU A 143 9.59 -3.25 12.80
N LYS A 144 9.45 -4.47 13.31
CA LYS A 144 10.33 -5.59 12.97
C LYS A 144 9.95 -6.18 11.61
N MET A 145 10.50 -5.59 10.57
CA MET A 145 10.32 -6.04 9.19
C MET A 145 10.93 -7.42 8.91
N ILE A 146 10.35 -8.13 7.95
CA ILE A 146 10.92 -9.37 7.40
C ILE A 146 11.96 -9.06 6.33
N ASN A 147 11.72 -8.04 5.50
CA ASN A 147 12.70 -7.55 4.54
C ASN A 147 13.50 -6.36 5.10
N ASN A 148 14.60 -6.03 4.44
CA ASN A 148 15.47 -4.93 4.86
C ASN A 148 15.09 -3.62 4.16
N PHE A 149 15.34 -2.49 4.84
CA PHE A 149 15.32 -1.18 4.20
C PHE A 149 16.51 -1.06 3.24
N ILE A 150 16.21 -0.66 2.00
CA ILE A 150 17.15 -0.33 0.94
C ILE A 150 17.02 1.18 0.63
N PRO A 151 18.06 1.99 0.86
CA PRO A 151 18.04 3.40 0.46
C PRO A 151 17.76 3.56 -1.04
N LEU A 152 17.01 4.59 -1.44
CA LEU A 152 16.59 4.78 -2.85
C LEU A 152 17.79 4.84 -3.82
N LYS A 153 18.86 5.56 -3.44
CA LYS A 153 20.11 5.60 -4.21
C LYS A 153 20.75 4.23 -4.45
N VAL A 154 20.56 3.29 -3.53
CA VAL A 154 21.07 1.92 -3.69
C VAL A 154 20.15 1.12 -4.61
N ALA A 155 18.83 1.31 -4.51
CA ALA A 155 17.88 0.68 -5.42
C ALA A 155 18.09 1.15 -6.88
N GLU A 156 18.41 2.42 -7.10
CA GLU A 156 18.75 3.00 -8.41
C GLU A 156 19.88 2.29 -9.17
N GLU A 157 20.86 1.79 -8.41
CA GLU A 157 22.04 1.12 -8.94
C GLU A 157 21.80 -0.38 -9.21
N ASP A 158 20.65 -0.92 -8.78
CA ASP A 158 20.31 -2.33 -8.95
C ASP A 158 19.89 -2.62 -10.41
N PRO A 159 20.68 -3.39 -11.16
CA PRO A 159 20.35 -3.73 -12.54
C PRO A 159 19.13 -4.65 -12.68
N GLU A 160 18.69 -5.28 -11.58
CA GLU A 160 17.49 -6.13 -11.52
C GLU A 160 16.27 -5.38 -10.98
N LEU A 161 16.37 -4.07 -10.67
CA LEU A 161 15.23 -3.28 -10.27
C LEU A 161 14.15 -3.28 -11.36
N PHE A 162 12.99 -3.86 -11.02
CA PHE A 162 11.85 -3.83 -11.90
C PHE A 162 11.17 -2.45 -11.84
N VAL A 163 11.32 -1.69 -12.91
CA VAL A 163 10.73 -0.37 -13.08
C VAL A 163 9.61 -0.40 -14.13
N VAL A 164 8.70 0.57 -14.06
CA VAL A 164 7.71 0.80 -15.10
C VAL A 164 8.44 1.15 -16.40
N PRO A 165 8.19 0.43 -17.52
CA PRO A 165 8.79 0.77 -18.80
C PRO A 165 8.36 2.16 -19.29
N GLU A 166 9.27 2.89 -19.92
CA GLU A 166 9.01 4.23 -20.45
C GLU A 166 7.79 4.28 -21.39
N GLU A 167 7.63 3.28 -22.26
CA GLU A 167 6.47 3.19 -23.15
C GLU A 167 5.14 3.12 -22.37
N TYR A 168 5.11 2.35 -21.28
CA TYR A 168 3.93 2.25 -20.43
C TYR A 168 3.69 3.58 -19.70
N TYR A 169 4.74 4.17 -19.14
CA TYR A 169 4.65 5.48 -18.49
C TYR A 169 4.08 6.55 -19.42
N ASN A 170 4.59 6.66 -20.65
CA ASN A 170 4.16 7.67 -21.62
C ASN A 170 2.68 7.51 -22.01
N ASN A 171 2.17 6.29 -22.03
CA ASN A 171 0.79 6.02 -22.40
C ASN A 171 -0.21 6.26 -21.25
N PHE A 172 0.20 6.01 -20.01
CA PHE A 172 -0.73 5.97 -18.86
C PHE A 172 -0.47 7.03 -17.79
N TRP A 173 0.79 7.40 -17.56
CA TRP A 173 1.19 8.28 -16.46
C TRP A 173 1.53 9.68 -16.94
N LEU A 174 2.18 9.83 -18.11
CA LEU A 174 2.47 11.15 -18.68
C LEU A 174 1.23 12.05 -18.82
N PRO A 175 0.04 11.56 -19.26
CA PRO A 175 -1.16 12.40 -19.32
C PRO A 175 -1.67 12.91 -17.97
N VAL A 176 -1.31 12.23 -16.88
CA VAL A 176 -1.75 12.54 -15.50
C VAL A 176 -0.70 13.39 -14.78
N THR A 177 0.55 13.00 -14.88
CA THR A 177 1.69 13.64 -14.21
C THR A 177 2.17 14.89 -14.94
N ASN A 178 1.99 14.95 -16.26
CA ASN A 178 2.51 15.99 -17.14
C ASN A 178 4.04 16.18 -17.04
N VAL A 179 4.78 15.11 -16.70
CA VAL A 179 6.23 15.10 -16.54
C VAL A 179 6.80 14.00 -17.40
N THR A 180 7.94 14.24 -18.05
CA THR A 180 8.59 13.21 -18.87
C THR A 180 9.13 12.08 -18.00
N TYR A 181 9.23 10.86 -18.55
CA TYR A 181 9.81 9.72 -17.84
C TYR A 181 11.21 10.02 -17.26
N GLU A 182 12.06 10.70 -18.03
CA GLU A 182 13.39 11.13 -17.60
C GLU A 182 13.34 12.05 -16.36
N ASN A 183 12.42 13.02 -16.33
CA ASN A 183 12.32 13.98 -15.23
C ASN A 183 11.52 13.45 -14.03
N PHE A 184 10.62 12.49 -14.27
CA PHE A 184 9.86 11.82 -13.23
C PHE A 184 10.71 10.78 -12.48
N GLY A 185 11.78 10.31 -13.11
CA GLY A 185 12.54 9.16 -12.66
C GLY A 185 11.86 7.85 -13.05
N LYS A 186 12.50 6.73 -12.74
CA LYS A 186 12.00 5.40 -13.06
C LYS A 186 11.01 4.97 -11.96
N PRO A 187 9.70 4.87 -12.24
CA PRO A 187 8.74 4.47 -11.22
C PRO A 187 8.92 2.98 -10.90
N PHE A 188 8.80 2.63 -9.62
CA PHE A 188 8.87 1.24 -9.15
C PHE A 188 8.03 1.08 -7.88
N SER A 189 7.80 -0.17 -7.48
CA SER A 189 7.09 -0.45 -6.23
C SER A 189 8.07 -0.78 -5.12
N TYR A 190 8.05 0.02 -4.06
CA TYR A 190 8.78 -0.26 -2.83
C TYR A 190 7.91 -1.13 -1.92
N ASN A 191 8.37 -2.35 -1.67
CA ASN A 191 7.62 -3.35 -0.93
C ASN A 191 8.16 -3.50 0.49
N PHE A 192 7.27 -3.58 1.47
CA PHE A 192 7.62 -3.88 2.86
C PHE A 192 6.61 -4.81 3.49
N LEU A 193 7.11 -5.64 4.40
CA LEU A 193 6.35 -6.72 5.00
C LEU A 193 6.83 -6.97 6.42
N TRP A 194 5.89 -7.22 7.32
CA TRP A 194 6.19 -7.70 8.67
C TRP A 194 5.17 -8.74 9.13
N LYS A 195 5.47 -9.34 10.28
CA LYS A 195 4.60 -10.29 10.96
C LYS A 195 4.43 -9.85 12.40
N LYS A 196 3.18 -9.77 12.87
CA LYS A 196 2.91 -9.42 14.27
C LYS A 196 3.37 -10.57 15.19
N PHE A 197 4.18 -10.28 16.21
CA PHE A 197 4.69 -11.26 17.17
C PHE A 197 3.89 -11.32 18.47
#